data_AF-A0A3N6B3L0-F1
#
_entry.id   AF-A0A3N6B3L0-F1
#
_cell.length_a   1.000
_cell.length_b   1.000
_cell.length_c   1.000
_cell.angle_alpha   90.00
_cell.angle_beta   90.00
_cell.angle_gamma   90.00
#
_symmetry.space_group_name_H-M   'P 1'
#
loop_
_entity.id
_entity.type
_entity.pdbx_description
1 polymer ?
#
loop_
_entity_poly.entity_id
_entity_poly.type
_entity_poly.pdbx_seq_one_letter_code
_entity_poly.pdbx_strand_id
1 'polypeptide(L)'
;MPESPSNRAAILAEPSATHPLPAGRLARLIGKEPDEWTVDDLVRVVGVLGIRLVSLMHVGGDGWLKTLDFAPRDVPHLREVLSFGERADGSSLFGALGVPVTASDVGLRPRLSTAFVDPFATYPTLVVFCGHYGRDGAPLPESPDTIVRRAHDRLQAELGVDLHALGWD
;
A
#
# COMPACT_ATOMS: atom_id res chain seq x y z
N MET A 1 51.75 16.08 10.13
CA MET A 1 50.95 14.84 10.09
C MET A 1 49.50 15.24 10.19
N PRO A 2 48.67 15.02 9.16
CA PRO A 2 47.23 15.23 9.24
C PRO A 2 46.54 13.92 9.62
N GLU A 3 45.67 13.96 10.63
CA GLU A 3 44.76 12.87 10.96
C GLU A 3 43.63 12.78 9.93
N SER A 4 43.40 11.57 9.43
CA SER A 4 42.37 11.26 8.44
C SER A 4 40.97 11.18 9.08
N PRO A 5 39.91 11.67 8.43
CA PRO A 5 38.55 11.59 8.95
C PRO A 5 37.94 10.21 8.66
N SER A 6 38.03 9.30 9.62
CA SER A 6 37.32 8.01 9.57
C SER A 6 36.13 8.02 10.54
N ASN A 7 34.96 8.47 10.08
CA ASN A 7 33.68 7.92 10.54
C ASN A 7 32.49 8.40 9.68
N ARG A 8 32.44 8.01 8.40
CA ARG A 8 31.28 8.31 7.52
C ARG A 8 30.82 7.18 6.61
N ALA A 9 31.28 5.96 6.84
CA ALA A 9 30.92 4.82 6.00
C ALA A 9 30.85 3.52 6.82
N ALA A 10 29.81 3.39 7.64
CA ALA A 10 29.46 2.11 8.25
C ALA A 10 27.95 2.12 8.54
N ILE A 11 27.16 1.88 7.49
CA ILE A 11 25.94 1.05 7.41
C ILE A 11 25.53 1.15 5.93
N LEU A 12 26.33 0.56 5.07
CA LEU A 12 25.86 0.08 3.76
C LEU A 12 26.28 -1.37 3.78
N ALA A 13 25.42 -2.22 4.34
CA ALA A 13 25.56 -3.64 4.15
C ALA A 13 25.57 -3.87 2.63
N GLU A 14 26.60 -4.55 2.14
CA GLU A 14 26.67 -4.95 0.73
C GLU A 14 25.37 -5.66 0.32
N PRO A 15 24.92 -5.53 -0.94
CA PRO A 15 23.77 -6.27 -1.43
C PRO A 15 24.12 -7.75 -1.50
N SER A 16 23.97 -8.43 -0.36
CA SER A 16 24.03 -9.88 -0.24
C SER A 16 23.03 -10.45 -1.24
N ALA A 17 23.56 -11.14 -2.25
CA ALA A 17 22.81 -11.95 -3.18
C ALA A 17 21.76 -12.79 -2.44
N THR A 18 20.50 -12.66 -2.87
CA THR A 18 19.38 -13.55 -2.54
C THR A 18 19.20 -13.85 -1.05
N HIS A 19 18.50 -12.96 -0.34
CA HIS A 19 17.75 -13.43 0.82
C HIS A 19 16.64 -14.38 0.32
N PRO A 20 16.60 -15.66 0.74
CA PRO A 20 15.78 -16.69 0.11
C PRO A 20 14.27 -16.51 0.34
N LEU A 21 13.87 -15.60 1.24
CA LEU A 21 12.47 -15.37 1.59
C LEU A 21 12.01 -13.98 1.11
N PRO A 22 11.12 -13.90 0.10
CA PRO A 22 10.54 -12.61 -0.32
C PRO A 22 9.68 -11.98 0.79
N ALA A 23 9.11 -12.82 1.68
CA ALA A 23 8.32 -12.38 2.82
C ALA A 23 9.14 -11.49 3.78
N GLY A 24 8.55 -10.36 4.19
CA GLY A 24 9.17 -9.42 5.14
C GLY A 24 10.40 -8.69 4.60
N ARG A 25 10.66 -8.72 3.28
CA ARG A 25 11.84 -8.07 2.68
C ARG A 25 11.89 -6.57 2.98
N LEU A 26 10.76 -5.88 2.89
CA LEU A 26 10.71 -4.43 3.15
C LEU A 26 10.91 -4.11 4.62
N ALA A 27 10.31 -4.88 5.54
CA ALA A 27 10.53 -4.68 6.98
C ALA A 27 12.02 -4.76 7.35
N ARG A 28 12.74 -5.76 6.82
CA ARG A 28 14.19 -5.90 7.01
C ARG A 28 15.00 -4.76 6.38
N LEU A 29 14.58 -4.27 5.22
CA LEU A 29 15.27 -3.17 4.53
C LEU A 29 15.05 -1.81 5.21
N ILE A 30 13.83 -1.57 5.71
CA ILE A 30 13.43 -0.34 6.39
C ILE A 30 13.93 -0.34 7.84
N GLY A 31 14.01 -1.52 8.47
CA GLY A 31 14.39 -1.69 9.87
C GLY A 31 13.30 -1.28 10.85
N LYS A 32 12.03 -1.35 10.43
CA LYS A 32 10.83 -0.96 11.21
C LYS A 32 9.71 -1.95 10.98
N GLU A 33 8.80 -2.06 11.94
CA GLU A 33 7.56 -2.81 11.75
C GLU A 33 6.68 -2.13 10.70
N PRO A 34 5.87 -2.89 9.94
CA PRO A 34 5.05 -2.34 8.86
C PRO A 34 4.16 -1.16 9.26
N ASP A 35 3.59 -1.20 10.46
CA ASP A 35 2.70 -0.14 10.96
C ASP A 35 3.43 1.18 11.27
N GLU A 36 4.75 1.16 11.35
CA GLU A 36 5.59 2.34 11.55
C GLU A 36 6.14 2.92 10.23
N TRP A 37 5.81 2.30 9.09
CA TRP A 37 6.32 2.74 7.81
C TRP A 37 5.73 4.09 7.41
N THR A 38 6.63 4.96 6.93
CA THR A 38 6.28 6.29 6.42
C THR A 38 6.42 6.36 4.90
N VAL A 39 5.87 7.41 4.30
CA VAL A 39 6.10 7.71 2.87
C VAL A 39 7.61 7.84 2.59
N ASP A 40 8.37 8.44 3.50
CA ASP A 40 9.83 8.57 3.37
C ASP A 40 10.54 7.23 3.32
N ASP A 41 10.09 6.26 4.11
CA ASP A 41 10.65 4.91 4.11
C ASP A 41 10.42 4.22 2.76
N LEU A 42 9.20 4.28 2.23
CA LEU A 42 8.89 3.68 0.93
C LEU A 42 9.56 4.41 -0.24
N VAL A 43 9.68 5.74 -0.18
CA VAL A 43 10.45 6.53 -1.17
C VAL A 43 11.92 6.09 -1.18
N ARG A 44 12.52 5.88 0.00
CA ARG A 44 13.89 5.36 0.13
C ARG A 44 14.01 3.97 -0.48
N VAL A 45 13.05 3.07 -0.20
CA VAL A 45 13.01 1.72 -0.78
C VAL A 45 12.96 1.78 -2.30
N VAL A 46 12.10 2.63 -2.88
CA VAL A 46 11.98 2.79 -4.33
C VAL A 46 13.32 3.20 -4.96
N GLY A 47 14.03 4.16 -4.34
CA GLY A 47 15.35 4.59 -4.79
C GLY A 47 16.42 3.51 -4.68
N VAL A 48 16.51 2.83 -3.53
CA VAL A 48 17.53 1.79 -3.28
C VAL A 48 17.35 0.57 -4.17
N LEU A 49 16.10 0.17 -4.43
CA LEU A 49 15.79 -1.01 -5.23
C LEU A 49 15.63 -0.71 -6.73
N GLY A 50 15.77 0.55 -7.14
CA GLY A 50 15.60 0.96 -8.55
C GLY A 50 14.19 0.69 -9.08
N ILE A 51 13.17 0.78 -8.23
CA ILE A 51 11.78 0.53 -8.59
C ILE A 51 11.29 1.66 -9.51
N ARG A 52 10.59 1.28 -10.58
CA ARG A 52 10.09 2.22 -11.60
C ARG A 52 8.58 2.21 -11.74
N LEU A 53 7.92 1.20 -11.19
CA LEU A 53 6.48 1.03 -11.22
C LEU A 53 5.94 0.97 -9.79
N VAL A 54 4.82 1.66 -9.55
CA VAL A 54 4.06 1.58 -8.31
C VAL A 54 2.66 1.12 -8.67
N SER A 55 2.21 0.06 -8.01
CA SER A 55 0.89 -0.54 -8.21
C SER A 55 0.03 -0.28 -6.97
N LEU A 56 -1.04 0.49 -7.13
CA LEU A 56 -2.06 0.65 -6.11
C LEU A 56 -3.11 -0.43 -6.30
N MET A 57 -3.12 -1.39 -5.37
CA MET A 57 -3.94 -2.60 -5.47
C MET A 57 -5.15 -2.50 -4.54
N HIS A 58 -6.33 -2.92 -4.98
CA HIS A 58 -7.54 -2.84 -4.17
C HIS A 58 -8.55 -3.92 -4.55
N VAL A 59 -9.48 -4.25 -3.66
CA VAL A 59 -10.58 -5.19 -3.95
C VAL A 59 -11.74 -4.41 -4.57
N GLY A 60 -12.17 -4.79 -5.77
CA GLY A 60 -13.35 -4.19 -6.41
C GLY A 60 -14.67 -4.64 -5.76
N GLY A 61 -15.78 -4.00 -6.12
CA GLY A 61 -17.11 -4.42 -5.64
C GLY A 61 -17.53 -5.82 -6.08
N ASP A 62 -16.86 -6.36 -7.10
CA ASP A 62 -16.99 -7.73 -7.61
C ASP A 62 -16.13 -8.75 -6.83
N GLY A 63 -15.41 -8.32 -5.79
CA GLY A 63 -14.53 -9.16 -4.99
C GLY A 63 -13.18 -9.48 -5.65
N TRP A 64 -12.94 -8.99 -6.87
CA TRP A 64 -11.68 -9.21 -7.57
C TRP A 64 -10.62 -8.20 -7.16
N LEU A 65 -9.38 -8.67 -7.10
CA LEU A 65 -8.23 -7.82 -6.89
C LEU A 65 -7.91 -7.04 -8.17
N LYS A 66 -7.89 -5.72 -8.07
CA LYS A 66 -7.66 -4.78 -9.17
C LYS A 66 -6.45 -3.92 -8.86
N THR A 67 -5.82 -3.42 -9.91
CA THR A 67 -4.58 -2.64 -9.80
C THR A 67 -4.67 -1.37 -10.66
N LEU A 68 -4.16 -0.27 -10.12
CA LEU A 68 -3.78 0.92 -10.89
C LEU A 68 -2.26 1.06 -10.87
N ASP A 69 -1.66 1.06 -12.06
CA ASP A 69 -0.21 1.13 -12.22
C ASP A 69 0.24 2.56 -12.56
N PHE A 70 1.29 3.00 -11.87
CA PHE A 70 1.88 4.32 -12.03
C PHE A 70 3.37 4.18 -12.31
N ALA A 71 3.87 4.96 -13.27
CA ALA A 71 5.29 5.21 -13.43
C ALA A 71 5.60 6.60 -12.83
N PRO A 72 6.14 6.69 -11.60
CA PRO A 72 6.44 7.98 -11.00
C PRO A 72 7.42 8.77 -11.86
N ARG A 73 7.06 10.02 -12.19
CA ARG A 73 7.92 10.91 -13.00
C ARG A 73 9.14 11.39 -12.23
N ASP A 74 8.96 11.62 -10.93
CA ASP A 74 9.97 12.12 -10.00
C ASP A 74 9.59 11.74 -8.55
N VAL A 75 10.47 12.10 -7.60
CA VAL A 75 10.26 11.84 -6.17
C VAL A 75 9.03 12.58 -5.61
N PRO A 76 8.76 13.86 -5.94
CA PRO A 76 7.52 14.53 -5.56
C PRO A 76 6.25 13.77 -6.00
N HIS A 77 6.17 13.34 -7.25
CA HIS A 77 5.02 12.58 -7.76
C HIS A 77 4.87 11.23 -7.05
N LEU A 78 5.97 10.52 -6.77
CA LEU A 78 5.93 9.30 -5.97
C LEU A 78 5.35 9.56 -4.57
N ARG A 79 5.76 10.66 -3.92
CA ARG A 79 5.25 11.03 -2.60
C ARG A 79 3.76 11.33 -2.64
N GLU A 80 3.29 12.03 -3.67
CA GLU A 80 1.86 12.32 -3.85
C GLU A 80 1.06 11.02 -3.97
N VAL A 81 1.48 10.11 -4.85
CA VAL A 81 0.82 8.80 -5.03
C VAL A 81 0.81 8.00 -3.72
N LEU A 82 1.90 7.96 -2.96
CA LEU A 82 1.96 7.22 -1.69
C LEU A 82 1.20 7.90 -0.54
N SER A 83 1.08 9.24 -0.55
CA SER A 83 0.42 9.98 0.53
C SER A 83 -1.09 10.06 0.34
N PHE A 84 -1.52 10.32 -0.90
CA PHE A 84 -2.90 10.67 -1.22
C PHE A 84 -3.57 9.61 -2.09
N GLY A 85 -2.80 8.77 -2.76
CA GLY A 85 -3.30 7.81 -3.73
C GLY A 85 -3.82 8.47 -4.99
N GLU A 86 -4.89 7.91 -5.56
CA GLU A 86 -5.45 8.36 -6.85
C GLU A 86 -6.98 8.28 -6.82
N ARG A 87 -7.64 9.09 -7.65
CA ARG A 87 -9.09 9.01 -7.87
C ARG A 87 -9.41 7.95 -8.92
N ALA A 88 -10.43 7.15 -8.63
CA ALA A 88 -10.98 6.17 -9.56
C ALA A 88 -12.47 6.43 -9.77
N ASP A 89 -12.96 6.03 -10.95
CA ASP A 89 -14.39 6.08 -11.26
C ASP A 89 -15.13 4.98 -10.49
N GLY A 90 -15.92 5.41 -9.50
CA GLY A 90 -16.69 4.53 -8.61
C GLY A 90 -17.72 3.68 -9.35
N SER A 91 -18.26 4.15 -10.48
CA SER A 91 -19.27 3.41 -11.24
C SER A 91 -18.69 2.14 -11.88
N SER A 92 -17.46 2.24 -12.38
CA SER A 92 -16.70 1.12 -12.91
C SER A 92 -16.26 0.13 -11.81
N LEU A 93 -16.05 0.63 -10.58
CA LEU A 93 -15.57 -0.19 -9.46
C LEU A 93 -16.68 -0.95 -8.72
N PHE A 94 -17.88 -0.36 -8.62
CA PHE A 94 -18.98 -0.84 -7.76
C PHE A 94 -20.33 -0.94 -8.48
N GLY A 95 -20.38 -0.85 -9.81
CA GLY A 95 -21.63 -0.86 -10.58
C GLY A 95 -22.55 -2.07 -10.33
N ALA A 96 -21.99 -3.23 -9.98
CA ALA A 96 -22.77 -4.42 -9.65
C ALA A 96 -23.46 -4.36 -8.26
N LEU A 97 -23.04 -3.45 -7.37
CA LEU A 97 -23.57 -3.29 -6.02
C LEU A 97 -24.72 -2.27 -5.94
N GLY A 98 -25.18 -1.73 -7.07
CA GLY A 98 -26.32 -0.80 -7.10
C GLY A 98 -26.04 0.58 -6.49
N VAL A 99 -24.76 0.96 -6.39
CA VAL A 99 -24.35 2.30 -5.92
C VAL A 99 -24.86 3.35 -6.91
N PRO A 100 -25.61 4.38 -6.47
CA PRO A 100 -26.10 5.42 -7.37
C PRO A 100 -24.93 6.07 -8.13
N VAL A 101 -25.12 6.29 -9.44
CA VAL A 101 -24.13 6.85 -10.40
C VAL A 101 -23.72 8.31 -10.08
N THR A 102 -24.00 8.80 -8.87
CA THR A 102 -23.68 10.15 -8.39
C THR A 102 -22.39 10.22 -7.56
N ALA A 103 -21.76 9.09 -7.23
CA ALA A 103 -20.45 9.04 -6.56
C ALA A 103 -19.32 8.80 -7.58
N SER A 104 -19.13 9.74 -8.50
CA SER A 104 -18.15 9.64 -9.61
C SER A 104 -16.68 9.74 -9.17
N ASP A 105 -16.42 9.93 -7.87
CA ASP A 105 -15.08 10.16 -7.33
C ASP A 105 -14.85 9.31 -6.09
N VAL A 106 -14.35 8.10 -6.28
CA VAL A 106 -13.84 7.25 -5.19
C VAL A 106 -12.33 7.44 -5.11
N GLY A 107 -11.80 7.79 -3.95
CA GLY A 107 -10.37 7.83 -3.70
C GLY A 107 -9.85 6.44 -3.33
N LEU A 108 -8.76 6.00 -3.94
CA LEU A 108 -7.95 4.91 -3.44
C LEU A 108 -6.90 5.48 -2.50
N ARG A 109 -6.91 5.08 -1.23
CA ARG A 109 -5.94 5.56 -0.25
C ARG A 109 -4.94 4.45 0.11
N PRO A 110 -3.64 4.66 -0.11
CA PRO A 110 -2.62 3.67 0.20
C PRO A 110 -2.54 3.34 1.69
N ARG A 111 -2.36 2.06 2.02
CA ARG A 111 -2.02 1.56 3.35
C ARG A 111 -0.55 1.15 3.33
N LEU A 112 0.33 2.05 3.80
CA LEU A 112 1.78 1.86 3.64
C LEU A 112 2.29 0.55 4.24
N SER A 113 1.74 0.11 5.38
CA SER A 113 2.11 -1.14 6.06
C SER A 113 1.88 -2.40 5.21
N THR A 114 1.09 -2.31 4.16
CA THR A 114 0.80 -3.43 3.26
C THR A 114 1.79 -3.53 2.09
N ALA A 115 2.76 -2.61 1.99
CA ALA A 115 3.63 -2.52 0.83
C ALA A 115 4.54 -3.75 0.68
N PHE A 116 4.75 -4.19 -0.56
CA PHE A 116 5.69 -5.25 -0.90
C PHE A 116 6.28 -5.04 -2.29
N VAL A 117 7.40 -5.70 -2.58
CA VAL A 117 7.94 -5.75 -3.94
C VAL A 117 7.35 -6.96 -4.63
N ASP A 118 6.71 -6.77 -5.78
CA ASP A 118 6.13 -7.87 -6.56
C ASP A 118 7.24 -8.86 -6.95
N PRO A 119 7.18 -10.13 -6.47
CA PRO A 119 8.20 -11.12 -6.78
C PRO A 119 8.06 -11.73 -8.18
N PHE A 120 6.97 -11.46 -8.89
CA PHE A 120 6.64 -12.02 -10.20
C PHE A 120 6.69 -10.98 -11.33
N ALA A 121 6.70 -9.68 -11.00
CA ALA A 121 6.79 -8.63 -12.00
C ALA A 121 8.13 -8.66 -12.75
N THR A 122 8.06 -8.56 -14.08
CA THR A 122 9.24 -8.47 -14.96
C THR A 122 10.15 -7.29 -14.60
N TYR A 123 9.54 -6.19 -14.15
CA TYR A 123 10.25 -5.00 -13.69
C TYR A 123 10.02 -4.84 -12.18
N PRO A 124 11.01 -4.36 -11.41
CA PRO A 124 10.81 -4.09 -9.99
C PRO A 124 9.64 -3.12 -9.77
N THR A 125 8.61 -3.63 -9.09
CA THR A 125 7.34 -2.94 -8.83
C THR A 125 7.07 -2.91 -7.34
N LEU A 126 6.80 -1.72 -6.81
CA LEU A 126 6.27 -1.57 -5.45
C LEU A 126 4.74 -1.72 -5.52
N VAL A 127 4.19 -2.70 -4.84
CA VAL A 127 2.75 -2.87 -4.67
C VAL A 127 2.35 -2.32 -3.31
N VAL A 128 1.25 -1.57 -3.25
CA VAL A 128 0.65 -1.08 -2.00
C VAL A 128 -0.85 -1.33 -2.07
N PHE A 129 -1.44 -1.96 -1.04
CA PHE A 129 -2.88 -2.09 -0.98
C PHE A 129 -3.55 -0.77 -0.60
N CYS A 130 -4.74 -0.55 -1.13
CA CYS A 130 -5.55 0.64 -0.93
C CYS A 130 -6.92 0.28 -0.38
N GLY A 131 -7.43 1.14 0.50
CA GLY A 131 -8.86 1.19 0.83
C GLY A 131 -9.58 2.24 -0.02
N HIS A 132 -10.90 2.14 -0.11
CA HIS A 132 -11.74 3.12 -0.82
C HIS A 132 -12.28 4.18 0.12
N TYR A 133 -12.27 5.43 -0.33
CA TYR A 133 -12.73 6.58 0.43
C TYR A 133 -13.66 7.46 -0.40
N GLY A 134 -14.68 8.01 0.25
CA GLY A 134 -15.58 8.99 -0.34
C GLY A 134 -14.93 10.38 -0.44
N ARG A 135 -15.65 11.31 -1.07
CA ARG A 135 -15.23 12.73 -1.21
C ARG A 135 -15.04 13.43 0.14
N ASP A 136 -15.75 12.98 1.17
CA ASP A 136 -15.64 13.43 2.55
C ASP A 136 -14.40 12.89 3.28
N GLY A 137 -13.63 12.01 2.62
CA GLY A 137 -12.47 11.34 3.21
C GLY A 137 -12.85 10.23 4.19
N ALA A 138 -14.13 9.86 4.28
CA ALA A 138 -14.58 8.71 5.06
C ALA A 138 -14.41 7.41 4.27
N PRO A 139 -14.19 6.27 4.93
CA PRO A 139 -14.17 4.98 4.24
C PRO A 139 -15.49 4.71 3.51
N LEU A 140 -15.39 4.24 2.27
CA LEU A 140 -16.55 4.03 1.40
C LEU A 140 -17.43 2.89 1.96
N PRO A 141 -18.69 3.13 2.36
CA PRO A 141 -19.57 2.12 2.96
C PRO A 141 -19.72 0.83 2.16
N GLU A 142 -19.69 0.93 0.84
CA GLU A 142 -19.93 -0.15 -0.12
C GLU A 142 -18.66 -0.94 -0.45
N SER A 143 -17.49 -0.49 0.02
CA SER A 143 -16.22 -1.19 -0.22
C SER A 143 -16.14 -2.48 0.61
N PRO A 144 -15.62 -3.58 0.03
CA PRO A 144 -15.47 -4.86 0.74
C PRO A 144 -14.71 -4.75 2.06
N ASP A 145 -13.64 -3.95 2.11
CA ASP A 145 -12.86 -3.74 3.34
C ASP A 145 -13.68 -3.03 4.42
N THR A 146 -14.47 -2.02 4.05
CA THR A 146 -15.33 -1.32 5.01
C THR A 146 -16.47 -2.21 5.50
N ILE A 147 -17.04 -3.05 4.63
CA ILE A 147 -18.08 -4.01 5.02
C ILE A 147 -17.51 -5.03 6.02
N VAL A 148 -16.35 -5.61 5.74
CA VAL A 148 -15.70 -6.59 6.63
C VAL A 148 -15.35 -5.96 7.99
N ARG A 149 -14.79 -4.75 8.00
CA ARG A 149 -14.51 -4.02 9.25
C ARG A 149 -15.78 -3.76 10.06
N ARG A 150 -16.85 -3.28 9.43
CA ARG A 150 -18.13 -3.05 10.12
C ARG A 150 -18.74 -4.34 10.66
N ALA A 151 -18.60 -5.45 9.94
CA ALA A 151 -19.03 -6.76 10.40
C ALA A 151 -18.21 -7.22 11.63
N HIS A 152 -16.89 -7.06 11.59
CA HIS A 152 -16.00 -7.33 12.73
C HIS A 152 -16.40 -6.49 13.96
N ASP A 153 -16.50 -5.17 13.80
CA ASP A 153 -16.84 -4.25 14.89
C ASP A 153 -18.20 -4.58 15.52
N ARG A 154 -19.17 -4.96 14.69
CA ARG A 154 -20.51 -5.37 15.16
C ARG A 154 -20.48 -6.72 15.87
N LEU A 155 -19.73 -7.70 15.38
CA LEU A 155 -19.56 -9.00 16.06
C LEU A 155 -18.89 -8.82 17.42
N GLN A 156 -17.87 -7.98 17.50
CA GLN A 156 -17.20 -7.70 18.76
C GLN A 156 -18.10 -6.97 19.76
N ALA A 157 -18.88 -5.98 19.29
CA ALA A 157 -19.77 -5.22 20.16
C ALA A 157 -20.96 -6.04 20.68
N GLU A 158 -21.53 -6.92 19.85
CA GLU A 158 -22.76 -7.66 20.18
C GLU A 158 -22.46 -9.01 20.84
N LEU A 159 -21.36 -9.66 20.47
CA LEU A 159 -21.05 -11.05 20.86
C LEU A 159 -19.67 -11.23 21.50
N GLY A 160 -18.76 -10.25 21.40
CA GLY A 160 -17.38 -10.36 21.91
C GLY A 160 -16.57 -11.43 21.19
N VAL A 161 -16.84 -11.64 19.89
CA VAL A 161 -16.16 -12.63 19.05
C VAL A 161 -15.37 -11.93 17.96
N ASP A 162 -14.13 -12.37 17.78
CA ASP A 162 -13.24 -11.91 16.71
C ASP A 162 -13.64 -12.50 15.35
N LEU A 163 -13.72 -11.65 14.33
CA LEU A 163 -13.90 -12.05 12.95
C LEU A 163 -12.54 -12.11 12.24
N HIS A 164 -12.01 -13.32 12.03
CA HIS A 164 -10.80 -13.51 11.24
C HIS A 164 -11.12 -13.54 9.75
N ALA A 165 -10.73 -12.49 9.02
CA ALA A 165 -10.91 -12.39 7.58
C ALA A 165 -9.56 -12.16 6.88
N LEU A 166 -9.33 -12.87 5.76
CA LEU A 166 -8.09 -12.72 5.00
C LEU A 166 -8.05 -11.34 4.32
N GLY A 167 -6.89 -10.67 4.38
CA GLY A 167 -6.67 -9.38 3.71
C GLY A 167 -7.03 -8.15 4.55
N TRP A 168 -7.30 -8.34 5.85
CA TRP A 168 -7.60 -7.26 6.77
C TRP A 168 -7.14 -7.65 8.18
N ASP A 169 -5.93 -7.25 8.52
CA ASP A 169 -5.36 -7.00 9.86
C ASP A 169 -4.21 -6.00 9.67
#